data_AF-A0A0A2M241-F1
#
_entry.id   AF-A0A0A2M241-F1
#
_cell.length_a   1.000
_cell.length_b   1.000
_cell.length_c   1.000
_cell.angle_alpha   90.00
_cell.angle_beta   90.00
_cell.angle_gamma   90.00
#
_symmetry.space_group_name_H-M   'P 1'
#
loop_
_entity.id
_entity.type
_entity.pdbx_description
1 polymer ?
#
loop_
_entity_poly.entity_id
_entity_poly.type
_entity_poly.pdbx_seq_one_letter_code
_entity_poly.pdbx_strand_id
1 'polypeptide(L)'
;MNHGTYLTNDKLGYITIYPNNTFGYVSFFDTSPYLESKKKKSFIKGFLIKEQGAGTYIFDKKNIELKFTDEKTPIDSLKIEKKTNTSDSLTITILPIYNSNMLGKSELTITNEELNLDLWTTEKISFKVLKEKIPFKINTNFQAELIIDEMNDYIIKIYINTFRIRNSSNLASKKFKLSTLTYLK
;
A
#
# COMPACT_ATOMS: atom_id res chain seq x y z
N MET A 1 8.66 26.03 -9.41
CA MET A 1 7.93 25.50 -8.23
C MET A 1 8.95 24.68 -7.44
N ASN A 2 8.96 24.79 -6.12
CA ASN A 2 9.93 24.10 -5.28
C ASN A 2 9.42 22.70 -4.95
N HIS A 3 10.32 21.75 -4.69
CA HIS A 3 9.92 20.52 -4.02
C HIS A 3 9.43 20.87 -2.60
N GLY A 4 8.38 20.21 -2.14
CA GLY A 4 7.74 20.48 -0.85
C GLY A 4 6.22 20.31 -0.90
N THR A 5 5.56 20.71 0.18
CA THR A 5 4.11 20.48 0.35
C THR A 5 3.31 21.69 -0.09
N TYR A 6 2.27 21.46 -0.89
CA TYR A 6 1.33 22.46 -1.38
C TYR A 6 -0.07 22.14 -0.88
N LEU A 7 -0.77 23.18 -0.44
CA LEU A 7 -2.16 23.10 -0.01
C LEU A 7 -3.08 23.56 -1.15
N THR A 8 -4.16 22.83 -1.39
CA THR A 8 -5.21 23.21 -2.35
C THR A 8 -5.98 24.44 -1.87
N ASN A 9 -6.68 25.11 -2.79
CA ASN A 9 -7.39 26.36 -2.51
C ASN A 9 -8.46 26.24 -1.41
N ASP A 10 -9.15 25.10 -1.35
CA ASP A 10 -10.13 24.77 -0.31
C ASP A 10 -9.50 24.38 1.04
N LYS A 11 -8.17 24.27 1.09
CA LYS A 11 -7.38 23.86 2.25
C LYS A 11 -7.68 22.44 2.73
N LEU A 12 -8.29 21.61 1.89
CA LEU A 12 -8.64 20.24 2.21
C LEU A 12 -7.69 19.22 1.59
N GLY A 13 -6.85 19.61 0.63
CA GLY A 13 -5.90 18.74 -0.06
C GLY A 13 -4.46 19.19 0.10
N TYR A 14 -3.56 18.22 0.21
CA TYR A 14 -2.12 18.38 0.24
C TYR A 14 -1.53 17.66 -0.96
N ILE A 15 -0.63 18.34 -1.66
CA ILE A 15 0.14 17.83 -2.78
C ILE A 15 1.61 17.97 -2.39
N THR A 16 2.29 16.87 -2.11
CA THR A 16 3.72 16.86 -1.81
C THR A 16 4.48 16.52 -3.07
N ILE A 17 5.30 17.46 -3.53
CA ILE A 17 6.11 17.34 -4.74
C ILE A 17 7.52 16.91 -4.36
N TYR A 18 7.92 15.73 -4.84
CA TYR A 18 9.23 15.14 -4.62
C TYR A 18 10.12 15.27 -5.88
N PRO A 19 11.44 15.05 -5.75
CA PRO A 19 12.32 14.91 -6.91
C PRO A 19 11.85 13.81 -7.90
N ASN A 20 12.43 13.81 -9.10
CA ASN A 20 12.16 12.80 -10.14
C ASN A 20 10.70 12.75 -10.63
N ASN A 21 10.02 13.90 -10.64
CA ASN A 21 8.66 14.03 -11.15
C ASN A 21 7.61 13.19 -10.40
N THR A 22 7.85 12.89 -9.11
CA THR A 22 6.92 12.10 -8.28
C THR A 22 6.16 12.97 -7.28
N PHE A 23 4.95 12.56 -6.92
CA PHE A 23 4.14 13.26 -5.92
C PHE A 23 3.43 12.30 -4.96
N GLY A 24 3.08 12.84 -3.79
CA GLY A 24 2.07 12.28 -2.88
C GLY A 24 0.89 13.24 -2.73
N TYR A 25 -0.31 12.69 -2.59
CA TYR A 25 -1.55 13.45 -2.44
C TYR A 25 -2.35 12.90 -1.28
N VAL A 26 -2.94 13.79 -0.48
CA VAL A 26 -3.94 13.44 0.52
C VAL A 26 -4.96 14.55 0.61
N SER A 27 -6.23 14.21 0.74
CA SER A 27 -7.33 15.15 0.91
C SER A 27 -8.30 14.66 1.97
N PHE A 28 -9.08 15.59 2.51
CA PHE A 28 -10.00 15.36 3.61
C PHE A 28 -11.43 15.76 3.23
N PHE A 29 -12.43 15.13 3.85
CA PHE A 29 -13.85 15.43 3.55
C PHE A 29 -14.24 16.84 3.99
N ASP A 30 -14.17 17.10 5.30
CA ASP A 30 -14.71 18.34 5.89
C ASP A 30 -13.70 19.13 6.72
N THR A 31 -12.66 18.46 7.24
CA THR A 31 -11.64 19.11 8.07
C THR A 31 -10.27 18.54 7.78
N SER A 32 -9.29 19.43 7.63
CA SER A 32 -7.88 19.10 7.42
C SER A 32 -7.04 19.54 8.63
N PRO A 33 -5.83 18.97 8.81
CA PRO A 33 -4.91 19.43 9.85
C PRO A 33 -4.61 20.93 9.75
N TYR A 34 -4.52 21.48 8.53
CA TYR A 34 -4.28 22.90 8.31
C TYR A 34 -5.44 23.74 8.85
N LEU A 35 -6.68 23.43 8.48
CA LEU A 35 -7.86 24.15 8.95
C LEU A 35 -8.04 24.04 10.46
N GLU A 36 -7.79 22.86 11.03
CA GLU A 36 -7.91 22.65 12.46
C GLU A 36 -6.82 23.38 13.26
N SER A 37 -5.58 23.42 12.76
CA SER A 37 -4.47 24.17 13.39
C SER A 37 -4.75 25.69 13.51
N LYS A 38 -5.66 26.21 12.68
CA LYS A 38 -6.09 27.62 12.73
C LYS A 38 -7.18 27.86 13.78
N LYS A 39 -7.84 26.81 14.28
CA LYS A 39 -8.81 26.91 15.36
C LYS A 39 -8.06 26.78 16.69
N LYS A 40 -8.18 27.78 17.58
CA LYS A 40 -7.67 27.72 18.96
C LYS A 40 -8.50 26.72 19.79
N LYS A 41 -8.41 25.42 19.53
CA LYS A 41 -9.07 24.38 20.32
C LYS A 41 -8.08 23.32 20.77
N SER A 42 -8.29 22.81 21.98
CA SER A 42 -7.41 21.88 22.70
C SER A 42 -7.65 20.41 22.36
N PHE A 43 -8.61 20.09 21.49
CA PHE A 43 -8.95 18.70 21.16
C PHE A 43 -9.01 18.49 19.65
N ILE A 44 -8.04 17.75 19.11
CA ILE A 44 -7.98 17.37 17.70
C ILE A 44 -8.79 16.07 17.53
N LYS A 45 -9.96 16.15 16.88
CA LYS A 45 -10.66 14.95 16.40
C LYS A 45 -9.87 14.32 15.24
N GLY A 46 -9.94 13.00 15.09
CA GLY A 46 -9.34 12.29 13.96
C GLY A 46 -9.82 12.86 12.62
N PHE A 47 -8.91 12.99 11.65
CA PHE A 47 -9.21 13.51 10.31
C PHE A 47 -9.70 12.39 9.39
N LEU A 48 -10.82 12.61 8.69
CA LEU A 48 -11.33 11.64 7.73
C LEU A 48 -10.72 11.92 6.34
N ILE A 49 -9.85 11.01 5.89
CA ILE A 49 -9.25 11.07 4.56
C ILE A 49 -10.32 10.78 3.51
N LYS A 50 -10.43 11.67 2.52
CA LYS A 50 -11.33 11.56 1.37
C LYS A 50 -10.67 10.80 0.23
N GLU A 51 -9.54 11.30 -0.24
CA GLU A 51 -8.75 10.69 -1.30
C GLU A 51 -7.28 10.84 -0.96
N GLN A 52 -6.47 9.90 -1.39
CA GLN A 52 -5.03 9.96 -1.27
C GLN A 52 -4.41 9.21 -2.44
N GLY A 53 -3.14 9.41 -2.73
CA GLY A 53 -2.50 8.70 -3.83
C GLY A 53 -1.10 9.18 -4.11
N ALA A 54 -0.42 8.49 -5.00
CA ALA A 54 0.89 8.88 -5.50
C ALA A 54 0.90 8.74 -7.02
N GLY A 55 1.94 9.28 -7.64
CA GLY A 55 2.16 9.10 -9.05
C GLY A 55 3.15 10.10 -9.60
N THR A 56 2.97 10.47 -10.86
CA THR A 56 3.84 11.41 -11.55
C THR A 56 3.16 12.75 -11.77
N TYR A 57 3.94 13.82 -11.78
CA TYR A 57 3.41 15.14 -12.12
C TYR A 57 4.07 15.72 -13.37
N ILE A 58 3.31 16.55 -14.07
CA ILE A 58 3.77 17.34 -15.20
C ILE A 58 3.49 18.80 -14.91
N PHE A 59 4.49 19.65 -15.15
CA PHE A 59 4.32 21.09 -15.12
C PHE A 59 4.02 21.62 -16.51
N ASP A 60 2.96 22.42 -16.60
CA ASP A 60 2.81 23.42 -17.65
C ASP A 60 3.04 24.82 -17.06
N LYS A 61 3.19 25.85 -17.90
CA LYS A 61 3.54 27.21 -17.46
C LYS A 61 2.64 27.77 -16.35
N LYS A 62 1.40 27.30 -16.21
CA LYS A 62 0.41 27.83 -15.25
C LYS A 62 -0.23 26.76 -14.38
N ASN A 63 0.00 25.49 -14.64
CA ASN A 63 -0.67 24.39 -13.97
C ASN A 63 0.29 23.26 -13.61
N ILE A 64 -0.11 22.49 -12.62
CA ILE A 64 0.41 21.16 -12.34
C ILE A 64 -0.68 20.13 -12.65
N GLU A 65 -0.32 19.10 -13.40
CA GLU A 65 -1.16 17.93 -13.64
C GLU A 65 -0.60 16.75 -12.86
N LEU A 66 -1.43 16.17 -11.99
CA LEU A 66 -1.16 14.99 -11.20
C LEU A 66 -1.72 13.77 -11.91
N LYS A 67 -0.84 12.88 -12.33
CA LYS A 67 -1.17 11.59 -12.93
C LYS A 67 -0.98 10.52 -11.87
N PHE A 68 -2.09 10.15 -11.23
CA PHE A 68 -2.11 9.08 -10.24
C PHE A 68 -1.66 7.78 -10.90
N THR A 69 -0.74 7.09 -10.24
CA THR A 69 -0.40 5.72 -10.59
C THR A 69 -1.29 4.82 -9.76
N ASP A 70 -1.94 3.87 -10.42
CA ASP A 70 -2.50 2.71 -9.75
C ASP A 70 -1.31 1.86 -9.29
N GLU A 71 -0.75 2.15 -8.11
CA GLU A 71 0.18 1.22 -7.47
C GLU A 71 -0.61 -0.04 -7.14
N LYS A 72 -0.43 -1.07 -7.98
CA LYS A 72 -1.16 -2.34 -7.88
C LYS A 72 -0.76 -3.16 -6.66
N THR A 73 0.37 -2.85 -6.00
CA THR A 73 0.96 -3.71 -4.97
C THR A 73 0.88 -3.06 -3.59
N PRO A 74 -0.03 -3.51 -2.73
CA PRO A 74 -0.16 -2.94 -1.40
C PRO A 74 0.84 -3.49 -0.40
N ILE A 75 1.71 -4.41 -0.80
CA ILE A 75 2.75 -4.96 0.08
C ILE A 75 3.84 -3.91 0.23
N ASP A 76 4.16 -3.57 1.48
CA ASP A 76 5.32 -2.72 1.83
C ASP A 76 6.59 -3.55 1.96
N SER A 77 6.49 -4.73 2.58
CA SER A 77 7.65 -5.60 2.83
C SER A 77 7.22 -7.03 3.15
N LEU A 78 8.20 -7.94 3.13
CA LEU A 78 8.02 -9.35 3.42
C LEU A 78 9.11 -9.81 4.38
N LYS A 79 8.74 -10.56 5.41
CA LYS A 79 9.67 -11.15 6.38
C LYS A 79 9.45 -12.64 6.47
N ILE A 80 10.53 -13.41 6.34
CA ILE A 80 10.51 -14.87 6.42
C ILE A 80 11.21 -15.29 7.70
N GLU A 81 10.53 -16.07 8.53
CA GLU A 81 11.07 -16.68 9.74
C GLU A 81 11.08 -18.20 9.53
N LYS A 82 12.26 -18.81 9.72
CA LYS A 82 12.45 -20.26 9.63
C LYS A 82 12.46 -20.86 11.03
N LYS A 83 11.85 -22.02 11.18
CA LYS A 83 11.93 -22.84 12.40
C LYS A 83 12.37 -24.24 12.01
N THR A 84 13.35 -24.77 12.75
CA THR A 84 13.85 -26.13 12.54
C THR A 84 12.70 -27.12 12.57
N ASN A 85 12.60 -27.93 11.52
CA ASN A 85 11.61 -28.99 11.38
C ASN A 85 12.31 -30.35 11.37
N THR A 86 11.69 -31.33 12.01
CA THR A 86 12.17 -32.71 12.12
C THR A 86 11.20 -33.72 11.50
N SER A 87 10.11 -33.25 10.89
CA SER A 87 9.09 -34.06 10.22
C SER A 87 9.40 -34.25 8.72
N ASP A 88 8.77 -35.25 8.10
CA ASP A 88 8.79 -35.47 6.64
C ASP A 88 7.83 -34.54 5.87
N SER A 89 7.18 -33.62 6.58
CA SER A 89 6.40 -32.53 6.01
C SER A 89 6.78 -31.23 6.69
N LEU A 90 6.83 -30.12 5.94
CA LEU A 90 6.98 -28.78 6.49
C LEU A 90 5.66 -28.03 6.53
N THR A 91 5.54 -27.12 7.48
CA THR A 91 4.40 -26.22 7.63
C THR A 91 4.78 -24.84 7.12
N ILE A 92 4.00 -24.32 6.17
CA ILE A 92 4.11 -22.93 5.72
C ILE A 92 2.93 -22.18 6.29
N THR A 93 3.22 -21.10 7.02
CA THR A 93 2.22 -20.17 7.55
C THR A 93 2.41 -18.81 6.89
N ILE A 94 1.34 -18.26 6.34
CA ILE A 94 1.33 -16.95 5.71
C ILE A 94 0.47 -16.03 6.57
N LEU A 95 1.08 -14.95 7.04
CA LEU A 95 0.48 -14.00 7.96
C LEU A 95 0.42 -12.61 7.32
N PRO A 96 -0.75 -12.18 6.83
CA PRO A 96 -0.95 -10.81 6.42
C PRO A 96 -0.95 -9.89 7.65
N ILE A 97 -0.18 -8.80 7.60
CA ILE A 97 -0.07 -7.79 8.66
C ILE A 97 -0.49 -6.45 8.06
N TYR A 98 -1.64 -5.94 8.49
CA TYR A 98 -2.20 -4.69 7.98
C TYR A 98 -1.90 -3.51 8.88
N ASN A 99 -1.73 -2.33 8.28
CA ASN A 99 -1.70 -1.06 9.01
C ASN A 99 -3.09 -0.50 9.35
N SER A 100 -4.19 -1.11 8.89
CA SER A 100 -5.56 -0.78 9.29
C SER A 100 -6.53 -1.97 9.19
N ASN A 101 -7.62 -1.93 9.97
CA ASN A 101 -8.58 -3.04 10.13
C ASN A 101 -9.66 -3.13 9.02
N MET A 102 -9.51 -2.48 7.86
CA MET A 102 -10.62 -2.32 6.92
C MET A 102 -10.34 -2.85 5.51
N LEU A 103 -10.41 -4.17 5.29
CA LEU A 103 -10.41 -4.77 3.94
C LEU A 103 -11.21 -6.08 3.81
N GLY A 104 -11.57 -6.42 2.55
CA GLY A 104 -12.49 -7.48 2.13
C GLY A 104 -11.87 -8.85 1.80
N LYS A 105 -12.73 -9.82 1.44
CA LYS A 105 -12.40 -11.24 1.22
C LYS A 105 -11.67 -11.51 -0.11
N SER A 106 -10.82 -12.54 -0.13
CA SER A 106 -10.10 -13.04 -1.30
C SER A 106 -10.41 -14.52 -1.57
N GLU A 107 -10.06 -15.00 -2.76
CA GLU A 107 -10.14 -16.41 -3.16
C GLU A 107 -8.75 -17.06 -3.26
N LEU A 108 -8.65 -18.31 -2.83
CA LEU A 108 -7.45 -19.13 -2.87
C LEU A 108 -7.62 -20.21 -3.93
N THR A 109 -6.62 -20.36 -4.81
CA THR A 109 -6.58 -21.46 -5.78
C THR A 109 -5.26 -22.21 -5.64
N ILE A 110 -5.33 -23.49 -5.28
CA ILE A 110 -4.17 -24.39 -5.22
C ILE A 110 -4.13 -25.17 -6.54
N THR A 111 -3.03 -25.07 -7.27
CA THR A 111 -2.82 -25.83 -8.52
C THR A 111 -1.43 -26.47 -8.47
N ASN A 112 -1.38 -27.81 -8.45
CA ASN A 112 -0.20 -28.68 -8.61
C ASN A 112 1.19 -28.06 -8.38
N GLU A 113 1.85 -28.45 -7.27
CA GLU A 113 3.26 -28.13 -6.93
C GLU A 113 3.60 -26.64 -6.75
N GLU A 114 2.65 -25.76 -7.06
CA GLU A 114 2.74 -24.33 -6.86
C GLU A 114 1.53 -23.83 -6.07
N LEU A 115 1.75 -22.83 -5.24
CA LEU A 115 0.66 -22.09 -4.62
C LEU A 115 0.55 -20.71 -5.26
N ASN A 116 -0.56 -20.47 -5.96
CA ASN A 116 -0.91 -19.14 -6.45
C ASN A 116 -1.69 -18.40 -5.36
N LEU A 117 -1.06 -17.36 -4.82
CA LEU A 117 -1.63 -16.51 -3.78
C LEU A 117 -2.01 -15.16 -4.34
N ASP A 118 -3.31 -14.96 -4.51
CA ASP A 118 -3.86 -13.63 -4.63
C ASP A 118 -4.04 -13.02 -3.24
N LEU A 119 -2.98 -12.41 -2.71
CA LEU A 119 -2.93 -11.84 -1.35
C LEU A 119 -3.69 -10.52 -1.24
N TRP A 120 -5.00 -10.61 -1.45
CA TRP A 120 -6.00 -9.75 -0.80
C TRP A 120 -6.54 -10.44 0.47
N THR A 121 -5.87 -11.49 0.96
CA THR A 121 -6.37 -12.38 2.01
C THR A 121 -6.29 -11.71 3.38
N THR A 122 -7.43 -11.45 4.01
CA THR A 122 -7.49 -10.92 5.39
C THR A 122 -7.08 -11.93 6.45
N GLU A 123 -6.91 -13.20 6.08
CA GLU A 123 -6.80 -14.31 7.02
C GLU A 123 -5.42 -14.98 6.96
N LYS A 124 -5.00 -15.48 8.12
CA LYS A 124 -3.83 -16.34 8.24
C LYS A 124 -4.09 -17.63 7.45
N ILE A 125 -3.17 -17.97 6.56
CA ILE A 125 -3.21 -19.23 5.80
C ILE A 125 -2.12 -20.15 6.36
N SER A 126 -2.43 -21.44 6.49
CA SER A 126 -1.44 -22.44 6.88
C SER A 126 -1.70 -23.74 6.15
N PHE A 127 -0.64 -24.31 5.57
CA PHE A 127 -0.70 -25.56 4.83
C PHE A 127 0.59 -26.36 5.02
N LYS A 128 0.52 -27.65 4.73
CA LYS A 128 1.65 -28.56 4.80
C LYS A 128 2.15 -28.90 3.40
N VAL A 129 3.47 -29.01 3.27
CA VAL A 129 4.15 -29.46 2.05
C VAL A 129 4.98 -30.68 2.43
N LEU A 130 4.82 -31.77 1.68
CA LEU A 130 5.59 -32.99 1.88
C LEU A 130 7.02 -32.80 1.35
N LYS A 131 8.00 -33.47 1.96
CA LYS A 131 9.42 -33.34 1.62
C LYS A 131 9.72 -33.59 0.14
N GLU A 132 9.01 -34.53 -0.48
CA GLU A 132 9.16 -34.85 -1.91
C GLU A 132 8.65 -33.76 -2.86
N LYS A 133 7.94 -32.75 -2.34
CA LYS A 133 7.47 -31.59 -3.10
C LYS A 133 8.37 -30.36 -2.96
N ILE A 134 9.55 -30.51 -2.35
CA ILE A 134 10.57 -29.47 -2.25
C ILE A 134 11.53 -29.61 -3.45
N PRO A 135 11.87 -28.51 -4.16
CA PRO A 135 11.51 -27.13 -3.86
C PRO A 135 10.04 -26.81 -4.18
N PHE A 136 9.39 -26.07 -3.29
CA PHE A 136 7.99 -25.65 -3.43
C PHE A 136 7.92 -24.16 -3.74
N LYS A 137 7.13 -23.79 -4.76
CA LYS A 137 6.98 -22.40 -5.20
C LYS A 137 5.70 -21.78 -4.68
N ILE A 138 5.83 -20.56 -4.18
CA ILE A 138 4.70 -19.70 -3.85
C ILE A 138 4.75 -18.51 -4.79
N ASN A 139 3.86 -18.53 -5.77
CA ASN A 139 3.64 -17.43 -6.67
C ASN A 139 2.72 -16.44 -5.98
N THR A 140 3.24 -15.26 -5.68
CA THR A 140 2.42 -14.14 -5.25
C THR A 140 2.13 -13.29 -6.49
N ASN A 141 0.93 -12.72 -6.62
CA ASN A 141 0.59 -11.80 -7.72
C ASN A 141 1.45 -10.51 -7.76
N PHE A 142 2.50 -10.43 -6.94
CA PHE A 142 3.27 -9.25 -6.61
C PHE A 142 4.75 -9.43 -6.98
N GLN A 143 5.06 -9.66 -8.26
CA GLN A 143 6.41 -9.58 -8.87
C GLN A 143 7.57 -10.38 -8.23
N ALA A 144 7.34 -11.15 -7.16
CA ALA A 144 8.34 -11.95 -6.47
C ALA A 144 7.82 -13.38 -6.26
N GLU A 145 8.53 -14.33 -6.86
CA GLU A 145 8.40 -15.77 -6.62
C GLU A 145 9.11 -16.10 -5.30
N LEU A 146 8.42 -16.74 -4.36
CA LEU A 146 9.06 -17.28 -3.15
C LEU A 146 9.34 -18.76 -3.37
N ILE A 147 10.61 -19.16 -3.26
CA ILE A 147 11.05 -20.55 -3.39
C ILE A 147 11.38 -21.10 -2.01
N ILE A 148 10.72 -22.19 -1.64
CA ILE A 148 10.99 -22.95 -0.41
C ILE A 148 11.84 -24.15 -0.78
N ASP A 149 13.11 -24.14 -0.40
CA ASP A 149 14.14 -25.12 -0.79
C ASP A 149 14.75 -25.89 0.38
N GLU A 150 14.46 -25.50 1.63
CA GLU A 150 14.95 -26.18 2.83
C GLU A 150 13.82 -26.83 3.61
N MET A 151 14.16 -27.91 4.32
CA MET A 151 13.22 -28.63 5.19
C MET A 151 13.06 -27.95 6.56
N ASN A 152 12.51 -26.74 6.56
CA ASN A 152 12.17 -25.97 7.75
C ASN A 152 10.69 -25.62 7.74
N ASP A 153 10.10 -25.38 8.92
CA ASP A 153 8.81 -24.70 8.98
C ASP A 153 9.03 -23.21 8.67
N TYR A 154 8.08 -22.60 7.96
CA TYR A 154 8.17 -21.20 7.52
C TYR A 154 7.00 -20.38 8.05
N ILE A 155 7.32 -19.18 8.56
CA ILE A 155 6.35 -18.12 8.80
C ILE A 155 6.69 -16.96 7.87
N ILE A 156 5.82 -16.73 6.89
CA ILE A 156 5.92 -15.66 5.90
C ILE A 156 4.99 -14.53 6.34
N LYS A 157 5.57 -13.44 6.84
CA LYS A 157 4.84 -12.23 7.23
C LYS A 157 4.81 -11.27 6.06
N ILE A 158 3.62 -10.87 5.65
CA ILE A 158 3.41 -9.98 4.52
C ILE A 158 2.84 -8.68 5.06
N TYR A 159 3.63 -7.61 5.03
CA TYR A 159 3.21 -6.31 5.54
C TYR A 159 2.47 -5.55 4.45
N ILE A 160 1.19 -5.29 4.70
CA ILE A 160 0.26 -4.74 3.72
C ILE A 160 -0.13 -3.32 4.15
N ASN A 161 0.13 -2.38 3.25
CA ASN A 161 -0.28 -1.00 3.30
C ASN A 161 -1.67 -0.82 2.71
N THR A 162 -2.67 -0.82 3.58
CA THR A 162 -4.08 -0.63 3.20
C THR A 162 -4.35 0.72 2.53
N PHE A 163 -3.47 1.71 2.72
CA PHE A 163 -3.56 2.99 2.04
C PHE A 163 -3.29 2.89 0.53
N ARG A 164 -2.42 1.96 0.10
CA ARG A 164 -2.20 1.66 -1.32
C ARG A 164 -3.38 0.89 -1.92
N ILE A 165 -4.08 0.09 -1.11
CA ILE A 165 -5.25 -0.70 -1.54
C ILE A 165 -6.45 0.17 -1.88
N ARG A 166 -6.78 1.12 -1.00
CA ARG A 166 -7.99 1.96 -1.16
C ARG A 166 -7.94 2.88 -2.40
N ASN A 167 -6.77 3.10 -2.98
CA ASN A 167 -6.56 4.07 -4.05
C ASN A 167 -6.79 3.51 -5.45
N SER A 168 -7.03 2.20 -5.61
CA SER A 168 -7.10 1.54 -6.92
C SER A 168 -8.45 1.64 -7.63
N SER A 169 -9.44 2.33 -7.06
CA SER A 169 -10.72 2.58 -7.73
C SER A 169 -10.89 4.08 -8.06
N ASN A 170 -10.53 4.43 -9.30
CA ASN A 170 -10.90 5.68 -10.00
C ASN A 170 -10.31 7.01 -9.48
N LEU A 171 -9.01 7.10 -9.19
CA LEU A 171 -8.36 8.41 -9.06
C LEU A 171 -8.01 8.98 -10.45
N ALA A 172 -8.95 9.72 -11.03
CA ALA A 172 -8.71 10.46 -12.26
C ALA A 172 -7.58 11.48 -12.11
N SER A 173 -6.85 11.75 -13.21
CA SER A 173 -5.84 12.80 -13.24
C SER A 173 -6.43 14.13 -12.77
N LYS A 174 -5.67 14.86 -11.94
CA LYS A 174 -6.10 16.15 -11.39
C LYS A 174 -5.24 17.28 -11.93
N LYS A 175 -5.85 18.38 -12.32
CA LYS A 175 -5.15 19.58 -12.81
C LYS A 175 -5.42 20.78 -11.90
N PHE A 176 -4.36 21.40 -11.41
CA PHE A 176 -4.44 22.57 -10.53
C PHE A 176 -3.71 23.77 -11.13
N LYS A 177 -4.32 24.95 -11.02
CA LYS A 177 -3.64 26.22 -11.33
C LYS A 177 -2.61 26.51 -10.25
N LEU A 178 -1.36 26.75 -10.63
CA LEU A 178 -0.26 27.01 -9.69
C LEU A 178 -0.55 28.21 -8.79
N SER A 179 -1.21 29.24 -9.31
CA SER A 179 -1.58 30.45 -8.56
C SER A 179 -2.62 30.20 -7.46
N THR A 180 -3.25 29.02 -7.44
CA THR A 180 -4.27 28.65 -6.44
C THR A 180 -3.73 27.75 -5.34
N LEU A 181 -2.46 27.35 -5.43
CA LEU A 181 -1.81 26.48 -4.46
C LEU A 181 -1.02 27.30 -3.44
N THR A 182 -1.13 26.95 -2.16
CA THR A 182 -0.36 27.59 -1.09
C THR A 182 0.82 26.71 -0.71
N TYR A 183 2.05 27.23 -0.79
CA TYR A 183 3.26 26.49 -0.39
C TYR A 183 3.41 26.46 1.13
N LEU A 184 3.63 25.28 1.71
CA LEU A 184 3.73 25.04 3.16
C LEU A 184 5.15 24.70 3.66
N LYS A 185 6.12 24.51 2.75
CA LYS A 185 7.48 23.97 2.98
C LYS A 185 7.56 22.45 3.07
#